data_AF-A0A2E4L0I4-F1
#
_entry.id   AF-A0A2E4L0I4-F1
#
_cell.length_a   1.000
_cell.length_b   1.000
_cell.length_c   1.000
_cell.angle_alpha   90.00
_cell.angle_beta   90.00
_cell.angle_gamma   90.00
#
_symmetry.space_group_name_H-M   'P 1'
#
loop_
_entity.id
_entity.type
_entity.pdbx_description
1 polymer ?
#
loop_
_entity_poly.entity_id
_entity_poly.type
_entity_poly.pdbx_seq_one_letter_code
_entity_poly.pdbx_strand_id
1 'polypeptide(L)' 'MVGPKAIIHLDRLKSNLDLIKKQVNDKPIMAVVKANGYGHGGVASCQSVGNTRM' A
#
# COMPACT_ATOMS: atom_id res chain seq x y z
N MET A 1 4.82 -19.42 -22.94
CA MET A 1 3.38 -19.17 -22.68
C MET A 1 3.29 -18.08 -21.60
N VAL A 2 2.50 -17.02 -21.79
CA VAL A 2 2.37 -15.97 -20.76
C VAL A 2 1.18 -16.33 -19.88
N GLY A 3 1.45 -16.69 -18.62
CA GLY A 3 0.41 -16.94 -17.62
C GLY A 3 -0.30 -15.65 -17.18
N PRO A 4 -1.37 -15.76 -16.36
CA PRO A 4 -2.07 -14.59 -15.82
C PRO A 4 -1.10 -13.69 -15.03
N LYS A 5 -1.29 -12.38 -15.15
CA LYS A 5 -0.49 -11.36 -14.45
C LYS A 5 -1.40 -10.45 -13.64
N ALA A 6 -1.01 -10.15 -12.41
CA ALA A 6 -1.60 -9.09 -11.60
C ALA A 6 -0.79 -7.80 -11.77
N ILE A 7 -1.46 -6.71 -12.13
CA ILE A 7 -0.84 -5.37 -12.24
C ILE A 7 -1.22 -4.58 -11.00
N ILE A 8 -0.21 -4.17 -10.23
CA ILE A 8 -0.40 -3.46 -8.97
C ILE A 8 0.04 -2.01 -9.14
N HIS A 9 -0.90 -1.09 -8.94
CA HIS A 9 -0.68 0.35 -9.05
C HIS A 9 -0.29 0.92 -7.67
N LEU A 10 1.02 0.99 -7.40
CA LEU A 10 1.54 1.40 -6.08
C LEU A 10 1.21 2.86 -5.72
N ASP A 11 1.12 3.75 -6.72
CA ASP A 11 0.67 5.13 -6.59
C ASP A 11 -0.74 5.23 -5.98
N ARG A 12 -1.64 4.32 -6.37
CA ARG A 12 -3.01 4.28 -5.82
C ARG A 12 -3.03 3.86 -4.36
N LEU A 13 -2.08 3.04 -3.90
CA LEU A 13 -1.94 2.72 -2.46
C LEU A 13 -1.60 3.97 -1.64
N LYS A 14 -0.74 4.86 -2.17
CA LYS A 14 -0.40 6.14 -1.52
C LYS A 14 -1.61 7.06 -1.45
N SER A 15 -2.28 7.26 -2.59
CA SER A 15 -3.48 8.11 -2.65
C SER A 15 -4.57 7.61 -1.71
N ASN A 16 -4.78 6.29 -1.60
CA ASN A 16 -5.73 5.72 -0.65
C ASN A 16 -5.34 6.00 0.79
N LEU A 17 -4.07 5.84 1.16
CA LEU A 17 -3.60 6.17 2.50
C LEU A 17 -3.80 7.66 2.82
N ASP A 18 -3.49 8.56 1.87
CA ASP A 18 -3.66 10.01 2.05
C ASP A 18 -5.13 10.39 2.23
N LEU A 19 -6.04 9.74 1.50
CA LEU A 19 -7.48 9.92 1.67
C LEU A 19 -7.95 9.49 3.07
N ILE A 20 -7.50 8.31 3.54
CA ILE A 20 -7.87 7.82 4.88
C ILE A 20 -7.27 8.75 5.95
N LYS A 21 -6.01 9.18 5.83
CA LYS A 21 -5.37 10.14 6.76
C LYS A 21 -6.21 11.41 6.92
N LYS A 22 -6.66 12.00 5.81
CA LYS A 22 -7.54 13.18 5.83
C LYS A 22 -8.85 12.91 6.56
N GLN A 23 -9.47 11.74 6.35
CA GLN A 23 -10.73 11.37 6.99
C GLN A 23 -10.59 11.16 8.51
N VAL A 24 -9.40 10.76 8.98
CA VAL A 24 -9.15 10.51 10.40
C VAL A 24 -8.42 11.68 11.09
N ASN A 25 -8.38 12.86 10.47
CA ASN A 25 -7.69 14.06 10.98
C ASN A 25 -6.22 13.79 11.31
N ASP A 26 -5.49 13.20 10.35
CA ASP A 26 -4.05 12.94 10.42
C ASP A 26 -3.58 12.08 11.61
N LYS A 27 -4.51 11.31 12.21
CA LYS A 27 -4.15 10.31 13.22
C LYS A 27 -3.17 9.27 12.65
N PRO A 28 -2.26 8.71 13.47
CA PRO A 28 -1.41 7.62 13.04
C PRO A 28 -2.23 6.44 12.51
N ILE A 29 -1.83 5.91 11.36
CA ILE A 29 -2.46 4.75 10.71
C ILE A 29 -1.47 3.60 10.66
N MET A 30 -1.88 2.44 11.14
CA MET A 30 -1.17 1.19 10.93
C MET A 30 -1.67 0.52 9.65
N ALA A 31 -0.87 0.58 8.58
CA ALA A 31 -1.19 -0.12 7.34
C ALA A 31 -1.02 -1.64 7.53
N VAL A 32 -2.13 -2.39 7.45
CA VAL A 32 -2.12 -3.85 7.57
C VAL A 32 -1.71 -4.47 6.22
N VAL A 33 -0.55 -5.12 6.18
CA VAL A 33 0.03 -5.73 4.96
C VAL A 33 0.16 -7.26 5.05
N LYS A 34 -0.66 -7.89 5.89
CA LYS A 34 -0.65 -9.36 6.06
C LYS A 34 -0.88 -10.10 4.73
N ALA A 35 -0.52 -11.39 4.70
CA ALA A 35 -0.70 -12.25 3.53
C ALA A 35 -0.10 -11.65 2.23
N ASN A 36 1.16 -11.18 2.33
CA ASN A 36 1.90 -10.57 1.21
C ASN A 36 1.17 -9.35 0.61
N GLY A 37 0.68 -8.43 1.46
CA GLY A 37 -0.11 -7.28 1.03
C GLY A 37 -1.45 -7.68 0.42
N TYR A 38 -2.13 -8.68 0.97
CA TYR A 38 -3.35 -9.27 0.39
C TYR A 38 -3.19 -9.67 -1.09
N GLY A 39 -2.03 -10.21 -1.47
CA GLY A 39 -1.71 -10.60 -2.84
C GLY A 39 -1.19 -9.47 -3.74
N HIS A 40 -1.08 -8.23 -3.24
CA HIS A 40 -0.53 -7.09 -3.98
C HIS A 40 1.01 -7.01 -3.93
N GLY A 41 1.66 -7.88 -3.16
CA GLY A 41 3.11 -7.85 -2.92
C GLY A 41 3.44 -7.01 -1.69
N GLY A 42 3.75 -7.68 -0.58
CA GLY A 42 3.88 -7.09 0.75
C GLY A 42 5.02 -6.09 0.85
N VAL A 43 6.19 -6.40 0.30
CA VAL A 43 7.36 -5.50 0.32
C VAL A 43 7.07 -4.22 -0.46
N ALA A 44 6.59 -4.33 -1.70
CA ALA A 44 6.25 -3.18 -2.53
C ALA A 44 5.11 -2.35 -1.92
N SER A 45 4.09 -3.02 -1.35
CA SER A 45 3.00 -2.36 -0.63
C SER A 45 3.53 -1.57 0.58
N CYS A 46 4.37 -2.18 1.41
CA CYS A 46 5.02 -1.53 2.56
C CYS A 46 5.85 -0.32 2.16
N GLN A 47 6.70 -0.44 1.14
CA GLN A 47 7.53 0.67 0.67
C GLN A 47 6.70 1.80 0.06
N SER A 48 5.55 1.47 -0.54
CA SER A 48 4.66 2.48 -1.10
C SER A 48 3.98 3.30 0.00
N VAL A 49 3.45 2.66 1.04
CA VAL A 49 2.66 3.33 2.10
C VAL A 49 3.50 3.75 3.30
N GLY A 50 4.67 3.17 3.47
CA GLY A 50 5.65 3.49 4.50
C GLY A 50 6.48 4.68 4.09
N ASN A 51 6.47 5.73 4.90
CA ASN A 51 7.40 6.85 4.74
C ASN A 51 8.80 6.34 5.08
N THR A 52 9.53 5.87 4.08
CA THR A 52 10.89 5.37 4.27
C THR A 52 11.79 6.59 4.43
N ARG A 53 12.04 7.00 5.67
CA ARG A 53 13.31 7.66 6.00
C ARG A 53 14.38 6.57 5.90
N MET A 54 14.97 6.43 4.70
CA MET A 54 16.32 5.89 4.59
C MET A 54 17.30 6.92 5.15
#